data_AF-A0A9W6YVA7-F1
#
_entry.id   AF-A0A9W6YVA7-F1
#
_cell.length_a   1.000
_cell.length_b   1.000
_cell.length_c   1.000
_cell.angle_alpha   90.00
_cell.angle_beta   90.00
_cell.angle_gamma   90.00
#
_symmetry.space_group_name_H-M   'P 1'
#
loop_
_entity.id
_entity.type
_entity.pdbx_description
1 polymer ?
#
loop_
_entity_poly.entity_id
_entity_poly.type
_entity_poly.pdbx_seq_one_letter_code
_entity_poly.pdbx_strand_id
1 'polypeptide(L)'
;MEKAHEIMLDHKMSASKWANQLSGVTIANDYKPKSAFEMMKYNKVKIEDIIAIMDNPILNDLPRRVKQKLQVQGSYQGFISKENAYIRAFKADESLTLPLNFNYKNAPTLSTEVVNLLNEVKPETIGQARRIQGVTPAAIFELYRISKQQQRLSKSEEN
;
A
#
# COMPACT_ATOMS: atom_id res chain seq x y z
N MET A 1 15.90 14.34 -15.36
CA MET A 1 15.00 13.97 -14.24
C MET A 1 15.28 12.54 -13.80
N GLU A 2 15.14 11.55 -14.68
CA GLU A 2 15.40 10.13 -14.38
C GLU A 2 16.82 9.89 -13.82
N LYS A 3 17.84 10.43 -14.49
CA LYS A 3 19.23 10.42 -14.01
C LYS A 3 19.42 11.04 -12.62
N ALA A 4 18.66 12.09 -12.28
CA ALA A 4 18.74 12.72 -10.95
C ALA A 4 18.11 11.84 -9.88
N HIS A 5 16.99 11.20 -10.19
CA HIS A 5 16.34 10.25 -9.30
C HIS A 5 17.24 9.03 -9.03
N GLU A 6 17.87 8.48 -10.06
CA GLU A 6 18.83 7.37 -9.95
C GLU A 6 20.02 7.72 -9.05
N ILE A 7 20.66 8.87 -9.29
CA ILE A 7 21.76 9.37 -8.44
C ILE A 7 21.35 9.46 -6.96
N MET A 8 20.14 9.93 -6.69
CA MET A 8 19.63 10.06 -5.31
C MET A 8 19.27 8.71 -4.68
N LEU A 9 18.91 7.70 -5.47
CA LEU A 9 18.67 6.34 -4.99
C LEU A 9 19.97 5.60 -4.66
N ASP A 10 21.02 5.82 -5.45
CA ASP A 10 22.32 5.18 -5.26
C ASP A 10 23.13 5.77 -4.11
N HIS A 11 22.92 7.04 -3.80
CA HIS A 11 23.57 7.69 -2.67
C HIS A 11 22.95 7.25 -1.34
N LYS A 12 23.53 6.21 -0.72
CA LYS A 12 23.05 5.59 0.53
C LYS A 12 23.99 5.81 1.69
N MET A 13 23.42 6.10 2.86
CA MET A 13 24.17 6.35 4.10
C MET A 13 23.45 5.74 5.30
N SER A 14 24.15 5.55 6.41
CA SER A 14 23.53 5.10 7.66
C SER A 14 22.58 6.15 8.23
N ALA A 15 21.61 5.72 9.03
CA ALA A 15 20.68 6.63 9.72
C ALA A 15 21.42 7.67 10.60
N SER A 16 22.50 7.25 11.26
CA SER A 16 23.34 8.14 12.08
C SER A 16 24.05 9.21 11.25
N LYS A 17 24.59 8.84 10.09
CA LYS A 17 25.30 9.78 9.21
C LYS A 17 24.33 10.82 8.63
N TRP A 18 23.13 10.38 8.25
CA TRP A 18 22.06 11.29 7.83
C TRP A 18 21.62 12.22 8.95
N ALA A 19 21.42 11.71 10.17
CA ALA A 19 20.98 12.53 11.31
C ALA A 19 21.99 13.62 11.67
N ASN A 20 23.29 13.37 11.48
CA ASN A 20 24.33 14.36 11.70
C ASN A 20 24.34 15.49 10.64
N GLN A 21 23.91 15.19 9.41
CA GLN A 21 23.90 16.15 8.31
C GLN A 21 22.57 16.90 8.18
N LEU A 22 21.45 16.23 8.49
CA LEU A 22 20.10 16.78 8.46
C LEU A 22 19.68 17.19 9.87
N SER A 23 19.93 18.46 10.21
CA SER A 23 19.58 19.00 11.52
C SER A 23 18.05 19.07 11.73
N GLY A 24 17.59 18.70 12.93
CA GLY A 24 16.19 18.82 13.33
C GLY A 24 15.24 17.72 12.81
N VAL A 25 15.80 16.63 12.24
CA VAL A 25 15.05 15.45 11.78
C VAL A 25 15.36 14.25 12.66
N THR A 26 14.33 13.64 13.25
CA THR A 26 14.47 12.38 13.98
C THR A 26 14.36 11.22 12.99
N ILE A 27 15.50 10.63 12.63
CA ILE A 27 15.56 9.47 11.75
C ILE A 27 15.57 8.23 12.64
N ALA A 28 14.62 7.32 12.41
CA ALA A 28 14.59 6.03 13.10
C ALA A 28 15.91 5.29 12.87
N ASN A 29 16.53 4.81 13.96
CA ASN A 29 17.74 4.02 13.88
C ASN A 29 17.42 2.69 13.21
N ASP A 30 17.93 2.51 12.00
CA ASP A 30 17.70 1.34 11.17
C ASP A 30 19.06 0.79 10.73
N TYR A 31 19.20 -0.53 10.77
CA TYR A 31 20.42 -1.22 10.33
C TYR A 31 20.63 -1.09 8.81
N LYS A 32 19.57 -0.82 8.05
CA LYS A 32 19.66 -0.67 6.59
C LYS A 32 20.04 0.76 6.20
N PRO A 33 21.07 0.94 5.34
CA PRO A 33 21.37 2.24 4.74
C PRO A 33 20.15 2.80 4.02
N LYS A 34 19.95 4.11 4.12
CA LYS A 34 18.86 4.82 3.48
C LYS A 34 19.39 5.73 2.39
N SER A 35 18.68 5.81 1.28
CA SER A 35 19.08 6.66 0.15
C SER A 35 18.76 8.13 0.42
N ALA A 36 19.40 9.02 -0.33
CA ALA A 36 19.10 10.44 -0.30
C ALA A 36 17.63 10.72 -0.69
N PHE A 37 17.12 9.99 -1.68
CA PHE A 37 15.71 10.06 -2.07
C PHE A 37 14.78 9.59 -0.95
N GLU A 38 15.17 8.57 -0.17
CA GLU A 38 14.41 8.10 0.98
C GLU A 38 14.33 9.09 2.13
N MET A 39 15.30 9.99 2.27
CA MET A 39 15.26 11.04 3.31
C MET A 39 14.13 12.03 3.07
N MET A 40 13.70 12.21 1.82
CA MET A 40 12.66 13.17 1.46
C MET A 40 11.26 12.76 1.93
N LYS A 41 11.11 11.54 2.48
CA LYS A 41 9.89 11.11 3.17
C LYS A 41 9.68 11.82 4.51
N TYR A 42 10.74 12.37 5.11
CA TYR A 42 10.66 13.09 6.37
C TYR A 42 10.23 14.53 6.07
N ASN A 43 9.12 14.98 6.66
CA ASN A 43 8.45 16.25 6.29
C ASN A 43 9.33 17.52 6.38
N LYS A 44 10.44 17.46 7.14
CA LYS A 44 11.37 18.58 7.30
C LYS A 44 12.53 18.58 6.30
N VAL A 45 12.71 17.51 5.52
CA VAL A 45 13.81 17.37 4.56
C VAL A 45 13.39 17.94 3.22
N LYS A 46 14.09 18.98 2.77
CA LYS A 46 13.91 19.57 1.46
C LYS A 46 14.97 19.06 0.50
N ILE A 47 14.65 19.08 -0.80
CA ILE A 47 15.57 18.68 -1.85
C ILE A 47 16.81 19.57 -1.87
N GLU A 48 16.69 20.84 -1.50
CA GLU A 48 17.83 21.75 -1.37
C GLU A 48 18.85 21.26 -0.33
N ASP A 49 18.40 20.72 0.81
CA ASP A 49 19.27 20.17 1.84
C ASP A 49 20.04 18.95 1.31
N ILE A 50 19.34 18.08 0.56
CA ILE A 50 19.94 16.89 -0.05
C ILE A 50 20.96 17.26 -1.12
N ILE A 51 20.65 18.25 -1.97
CA ILE A 51 21.56 18.74 -3.00
C ILE A 51 22.83 19.30 -2.36
N ALA A 52 22.70 20.08 -1.28
CA ALA A 52 23.84 20.63 -0.55
C ALA A 52 24.73 19.55 0.09
N ILE A 53 24.14 18.48 0.61
CA ILE A 53 24.89 17.35 1.20
C ILE A 53 25.62 16.54 0.13
N MET A 54 24.98 16.30 -1.01
CA MET A 54 25.53 15.46 -2.07
C MET A 54 26.54 16.18 -2.96
N ASP A 55 26.46 17.50 -3.03
CA ASP A 55 27.30 18.38 -3.85
C ASP A 55 27.55 17.83 -5.27
N ASN A 56 26.46 17.45 -5.94
CA ASN A 56 26.53 16.81 -7.26
C ASN A 56 26.23 17.82 -8.38
N PRO A 57 27.11 17.97 -9.40
CA PRO A 57 26.91 18.93 -10.49
C PRO A 57 25.56 18.78 -11.22
N ILE A 58 25.12 17.55 -11.45
CA ILE A 58 23.86 17.26 -12.15
C ILE A 58 22.66 17.71 -11.31
N LEU A 59 22.72 17.51 -9.99
CA LEU A 59 21.64 17.91 -9.09
C LEU A 59 21.60 19.43 -8.86
N ASN A 60 22.77 20.06 -8.80
CA ASN A 60 22.92 21.51 -8.68
C ASN A 60 22.27 22.25 -9.84
N ASP A 61 22.50 21.77 -11.08
CA ASP A 61 22.01 22.38 -12.34
C ASP A 61 20.53 22.10 -12.66
N LEU A 62 19.81 21.33 -11.82
CA LEU A 62 18.42 21.00 -12.12
C LEU A 62 17.52 22.26 -12.17
N PRO A 63 16.62 22.37 -13.16
CA PRO A 63 15.60 23.41 -13.18
C PRO A 63 14.71 23.32 -11.93
N ARG A 64 14.25 24.46 -11.42
CA ARG A 64 13.38 24.54 -10.22
C ARG A 64 12.16 23.61 -10.31
N ARG A 65 11.51 23.53 -11.48
CA ARG A 65 10.35 22.64 -11.71
C ARG A 65 10.70 21.16 -11.52
N VAL A 66 11.91 20.76 -11.91
CA VAL A 66 12.41 19.39 -11.75
C VAL A 66 12.71 19.11 -10.27
N LYS A 67 13.34 20.06 -9.56
CA LYS A 67 13.59 19.96 -8.11
C LYS A 67 12.28 19.80 -7.33
N GLN A 68 11.26 20.61 -7.64
CA GLN A 68 9.93 20.51 -7.04
C GLN A 68 9.26 19.16 -7.32
N LYS A 69 9.36 18.65 -8.56
CA LYS A 69 8.78 17.36 -8.90
C LYS A 69 9.44 16.22 -8.11
N LEU A 70 10.76 16.25 -7.97
CA LEU A 70 11.51 15.30 -7.15
C LEU A 70 11.12 15.42 -5.66
N GLN A 71 10.95 16.64 -5.14
CA GLN A 71 10.43 16.88 -3.78
C GLN A 71 9.11 16.16 -3.54
N VAL A 72 8.13 16.40 -4.42
CA VAL A 72 6.81 15.77 -4.33
C VAL A 72 6.95 14.25 -4.37
N GLN A 73 7.67 13.70 -5.35
CA GLN A 73 7.83 12.25 -5.47
C GLN A 73 8.51 11.62 -4.23
N GLY A 74 9.57 12.23 -3.72
CA GLY A 74 10.27 11.76 -2.53
C GLY A 74 9.39 11.78 -1.28
N SER A 75 8.58 12.83 -1.10
CA SER A 75 7.63 12.93 0.02
C SER A 75 6.53 11.87 -0.04
N TYR A 76 6.07 11.50 -1.25
CA TYR A 76 4.99 10.53 -1.41
C TYR A 76 5.45 9.07 -1.54
N GLN A 77 6.72 8.77 -1.77
CA GLN A 77 7.14 7.38 -2.03
C GLN A 77 6.76 6.39 -0.91
N GLY A 78 6.74 6.86 0.35
CA GLY A 78 6.35 6.04 1.50
C GLY A 78 4.87 5.65 1.46
N PHE A 79 4.04 6.45 0.80
CA PHE A 79 2.63 6.20 0.60
C PHE A 79 2.36 5.35 -0.64
N ILE A 80 3.14 5.53 -1.72
CA ILE A 80 2.99 4.75 -2.96
C ILE A 80 3.09 3.24 -2.70
N SER A 81 4.01 2.81 -1.84
CA SER A 81 4.14 1.39 -1.49
C SER A 81 2.89 0.84 -0.77
N LYS A 82 2.32 1.63 0.16
CA LYS A 82 1.09 1.29 0.89
C LYS A 82 -0.13 1.29 -0.02
N GLU A 83 -0.24 2.29 -0.89
CA GLU A 83 -1.31 2.42 -1.87
C GLU A 83 -1.30 1.24 -2.86
N ASN A 84 -0.13 0.87 -3.37
CA ASN A 84 0.01 -0.31 -4.22
C ASN A 84 -0.37 -1.60 -3.49
N ALA A 85 -0.03 -1.73 -2.20
CA ALA A 85 -0.47 -2.87 -1.40
C ALA A 85 -2.00 -2.90 -1.23
N TYR A 86 -2.61 -1.74 -1.00
CA TYR A 86 -4.06 -1.60 -0.92
C TYR A 86 -4.74 -1.97 -2.25
N ILE A 87 -4.26 -1.47 -3.38
CA ILE A 87 -4.76 -1.81 -4.72
C ILE A 87 -4.68 -3.32 -4.97
N ARG A 88 -3.57 -3.96 -4.58
CA ARG A 88 -3.42 -5.42 -4.71
C ARG A 88 -4.43 -6.17 -3.86
N ALA A 89 -4.60 -5.78 -2.59
CA ALA A 89 -5.57 -6.41 -1.70
C ALA A 89 -7.02 -6.21 -2.20
N PHE A 90 -7.35 -5.00 -2.66
CA PHE A 90 -8.65 -4.69 -3.25
C PHE A 90 -8.94 -5.57 -4.47
N LYS A 91 -7.99 -5.69 -5.41
CA LYS A 91 -8.13 -6.54 -6.59
C LYS A 91 -8.28 -8.03 -6.22
N ALA A 92 -7.53 -8.48 -5.22
CA ALA A 92 -7.66 -9.85 -4.71
C ALA A 92 -9.09 -10.10 -4.18
N ASP A 93 -9.62 -9.20 -3.36
CA ASP A 93 -10.99 -9.31 -2.82
C ASP A 93 -12.06 -9.27 -3.91
N GLU A 94 -11.90 -8.42 -4.93
CA GLU A 94 -12.82 -8.36 -6.08
C GLU A 94 -12.77 -9.62 -6.94
N SER A 95 -11.62 -10.28 -7.05
CA SER A 95 -11.50 -11.53 -7.82
C SER A 95 -12.08 -12.76 -7.10
N LEU A 96 -12.39 -12.65 -5.81
CA LEU A 96 -12.91 -13.77 -5.02
C LEU A 96 -14.44 -13.77 -5.08
N THR A 97 -14.95 -14.67 -5.91
CA THR A 97 -16.39 -14.82 -6.14
C THR A 97 -17.09 -15.54 -4.99
N LEU A 98 -18.34 -15.19 -4.76
CA LEU A 98 -19.27 -15.85 -3.86
C LEU A 98 -20.38 -16.55 -4.67
N PRO A 99 -21.02 -17.61 -4.14
CA PRO A 99 -22.09 -18.27 -4.86
C PRO A 99 -23.34 -17.38 -4.88
N LEU A 100 -23.85 -17.07 -6.08
CA LEU A 100 -25.02 -16.19 -6.31
C LEU A 100 -26.24 -16.56 -5.45
N ASN A 101 -26.48 -17.86 -5.26
CA ASN A 101 -27.64 -18.38 -4.54
C ASN A 101 -27.29 -18.94 -3.15
N PHE A 102 -26.16 -18.55 -2.56
CA PHE A 102 -25.83 -19.00 -1.22
C PHE A 102 -26.85 -18.47 -0.20
N ASN A 103 -27.34 -19.35 0.67
CA ASN A 103 -28.16 -18.96 1.82
C ASN A 103 -27.26 -18.75 3.04
N TYR A 104 -27.01 -17.49 3.40
CA TYR A 104 -26.10 -17.13 4.50
C TYR A 104 -26.57 -17.58 5.88
N LYS A 105 -27.82 -18.06 6.02
CA LYS A 105 -28.28 -18.72 7.26
C LYS A 105 -27.51 -20.01 7.55
N ASN A 106 -26.88 -20.60 6.55
CA ASN A 106 -26.06 -21.81 6.69
C ASN A 106 -24.63 -21.52 7.21
N ALA A 107 -24.29 -20.25 7.45
CA ALA A 107 -22.98 -19.84 7.96
C ALA A 107 -23.10 -19.46 9.46
N PRO A 108 -22.81 -20.40 10.40
CA PRO A 108 -23.13 -20.24 11.82
C PRO A 108 -22.30 -19.17 12.55
N THR A 109 -21.21 -18.70 11.94
CA THR A 109 -20.31 -17.68 12.50
C THR A 109 -20.75 -16.25 12.17
N LEU A 110 -21.75 -16.08 11.29
CA LEU A 110 -22.31 -14.78 10.95
C LEU A 110 -23.40 -14.37 11.96
N SER A 111 -23.44 -13.09 12.31
CA SER A 111 -24.53 -12.55 13.11
C SER A 111 -25.82 -12.49 12.28
N THR A 112 -26.98 -12.52 12.95
CA THR A 112 -28.29 -12.41 12.30
C THR A 112 -28.40 -11.16 11.42
N GLU A 113 -27.87 -10.03 11.87
CA GLU A 113 -27.83 -8.77 11.09
C GLU A 113 -27.04 -8.93 9.79
N VAL A 114 -25.83 -9.50 9.87
CA VAL A 114 -24.99 -9.74 8.70
C VAL A 114 -25.61 -10.76 7.75
N VAL A 115 -26.21 -11.83 8.29
CA VAL A 115 -26.94 -12.83 7.49
C VAL A 115 -28.08 -12.18 6.71
N ASN A 116 -28.85 -11.29 7.34
CA ASN A 116 -29.94 -10.58 6.68
C ASN A 116 -29.40 -9.67 5.58
N LEU A 117 -28.39 -8.84 5.88
CA LEU A 117 -27.75 -7.94 4.91
C LEU A 117 -27.19 -8.69 3.70
N LEU A 118 -26.44 -9.78 3.91
CA LEU A 118 -25.85 -10.55 2.82
C LEU A 118 -26.89 -11.30 1.98
N ASN A 119 -27.98 -11.75 2.59
CA ASN A 119 -29.08 -12.38 1.85
C ASN A 119 -29.93 -11.38 1.08
N GLU A 120 -30.01 -10.13 1.53
CA GLU A 120 -30.69 -9.04 0.82
C GLU A 120 -29.85 -8.52 -0.34
N VAL A 121 -28.58 -8.19 -0.08
CA VAL A 121 -27.69 -7.58 -1.08
C VAL A 121 -27.15 -8.60 -2.09
N LYS A 122 -26.99 -9.86 -1.69
CA LYS A 122 -26.43 -10.95 -2.53
C LYS A 122 -25.12 -10.56 -3.24
N PRO A 123 -24.04 -10.25 -2.49
CA PRO A 123 -22.79 -9.83 -3.12
C PRO A 123 -22.17 -10.97 -3.95
N GLU A 124 -21.71 -10.63 -5.16
CA GLU A 124 -21.05 -11.54 -6.08
C GLU A 124 -19.57 -11.76 -5.75
N THR A 125 -18.95 -10.79 -5.07
CA THR A 125 -17.53 -10.82 -4.69
C THR A 125 -17.34 -10.48 -3.22
N ILE A 126 -16.22 -10.94 -2.65
CA ILE A 126 -15.81 -10.54 -1.30
C ILE A 126 -15.56 -9.02 -1.25
N GLY A 127 -15.00 -8.45 -2.32
CA GLY A 127 -14.82 -7.01 -2.48
C GLY A 127 -16.13 -6.24 -2.32
N GLN A 128 -17.20 -6.69 -2.96
CA GLN A 128 -18.54 -6.11 -2.81
C GLN A 128 -19.07 -6.27 -1.39
N ALA A 129 -18.99 -7.47 -0.81
CA ALA A 129 -19.46 -7.73 0.55
C ALA A 129 -18.80 -6.82 1.60
N ARG A 130 -17.50 -6.54 1.44
CA ARG A 130 -16.71 -5.66 2.33
C ARG A 130 -17.16 -4.21 2.33
N ARG A 131 -17.87 -3.73 1.30
CA ARG A 131 -18.41 -2.37 1.22
C ARG A 131 -19.82 -2.25 1.81
N ILE A 132 -20.47 -3.35 2.15
CA ILE A 132 -21.81 -3.34 2.75
C ILE A 132 -21.68 -2.83 4.19
N GLN A 133 -22.39 -1.74 4.49
CA GLN A 133 -22.44 -1.21 5.84
C GLN A 133 -22.99 -2.26 6.82
N GLY A 134 -22.31 -2.44 7.96
CA GLY A 134 -22.67 -3.45 8.95
C GLY A 134 -21.98 -4.81 8.75
N VAL A 135 -21.34 -5.06 7.60
CA VAL A 135 -20.50 -6.25 7.43
C VAL A 135 -19.18 -6.07 8.17
N THR A 136 -18.91 -6.96 9.12
CA THR A 136 -17.73 -6.90 9.99
C THR A 136 -16.54 -7.64 9.38
N PRO A 137 -15.30 -7.34 9.82
CA PRO A 137 -14.13 -8.12 9.40
C PRO A 137 -14.26 -9.63 9.69
N ALA A 138 -14.91 -10.00 10.80
CA ALA A 138 -15.18 -11.41 11.14
C ALA A 138 -16.07 -12.09 10.10
N ALA A 139 -17.10 -11.39 9.61
CA ALA A 139 -17.95 -11.89 8.54
C ALA A 139 -17.18 -12.11 7.23
N ILE A 140 -16.27 -11.19 6.88
CA ILE A 140 -15.43 -11.34 5.69
C ILE A 140 -14.55 -12.60 5.77
N PHE A 141 -14.04 -12.96 6.96
CA PHE A 141 -13.31 -14.22 7.14
C PHE A 141 -14.16 -15.46 6.84
N GLU A 142 -15.42 -15.46 7.25
CA GLU A 142 -16.36 -16.54 6.91
C GLU A 142 -16.62 -16.58 5.39
N LEU A 143 -16.76 -15.44 4.74
CA LEU A 143 -16.94 -15.36 3.29
C LEU A 143 -15.74 -15.90 2.50
N TYR A 144 -14.51 -15.67 2.97
CA TYR A 144 -13.32 -16.29 2.36
C TYR A 144 -13.38 -17.83 2.43
N ARG A 145 -13.89 -18.39 3.54
CA ARG A 145 -14.06 -19.84 3.68
C ARG A 145 -15.04 -20.38 2.65
N ILE A 146 -16.19 -19.72 2.49
CA ILE A 146 -17.23 -20.08 1.52
C ILE A 146 -16.71 -20.00 0.08
N SER A 147 -16.05 -18.89 -0.27
CA SER A 147 -15.46 -18.68 -1.61
C SER A 147 -14.43 -19.76 -1.96
N LYS A 148 -13.52 -20.10 -1.02
CA LYS A 148 -12.54 -21.18 -1.24
C LYS A 148 -13.16 -22.55 -1.41
N GLN A 149 -14.25 -22.85 -0.69
CA GLN A 149 -14.96 -24.13 -0.84
C GLN A 149 -15.56 -24.25 -2.26
N GLN A 150 -16.16 -23.19 -2.78
CA GLN A 150 -16.70 -23.13 -4.14
C GLN A 150 -15.61 -23.31 -5.22
N GLN A 151 -14.45 -22.68 -5.05
CA GLN A 151 -13.32 -22.83 -5.98
C GLN A 151 -12.73 -24.25 -6.01
N ARG A 152 -12.85 -25.00 -4.90
CA ARG A 152 -12.44 -26.41 -4.85
C ARG A 152 -13.43 -27.30 -5.60
N LEU A 153 -14.72 -27.05 -5.42
CA LEU A 153 -15.81 -27.80 -6.06
C LEU A 153 -15.78 -27.64 -7.59
N SER A 154 -15.64 -26.42 -8.09
CA SER A 154 -15.51 -26.15 -9.54
C SER A 154 -14.29 -26.84 -10.17
N LYS A 155 -13.13 -26.85 -9.48
CA LYS A 155 -11.93 -27.55 -9.98
C LYS A 155 -12.03 -29.08 -9.98
N SER A 156 -12.91 -29.66 -9.16
CA SER A 156 -13.17 -31.11 -9.18
C SER A 156 -14.18 -31.52 -10.26
N GLU A 157 -14.97 -30.59 -10.78
CA GLU A 157 -15.93 -30.83 -11.86
C GLU A 157 -15.30 -30.69 -13.26
N GLU A 158 -14.15 -30.01 -13.36
CA GLU A 158 -13.39 -29.81 -14.60
C GLU A 158 -12.30 -30.88 -14.86
N ASN A 159 -12.05 -31.80 -13.94
CA ASN A 159 -11.12 -32.94 -14.07
C ASN A 159 -11.87 -34.27 -14.19
#